data_AF-A0A8X6PEM2-F1
#
_entry.id   AF-A0A8X6PEM2-F1
#
_cell.length_a   1.000
_cell.length_b   1.000
_cell.length_c   1.000
_cell.angle_alpha   90.00
_cell.angle_beta   90.00
_cell.angle_gamma   90.00
#
_symmetry.space_group_name_H-M   'P 1'
#
loop_
_entity.id
_entity.type
_entity.pdbx_description
1 polymer ?
#
loop_
_entity_poly.entity_id
_entity_poly.type
_entity_poly.pdbx_seq_one_letter_code
_entity_poly.pdbx_strand_id
1 'polypeptide(L)'
;MAKFTCLQLAEKCFHPVQIGLTRDFNLKEAEKMLRKHIIWRKEMQLDSFLTDYKPPEVLKKYFCYNFLCFDKEGGVVRYLDYGQTDIAGLWNSAKKIDVFKYVVLCLERDFEALKQHNKKIGKLAYQITYIDNFSNLTFANATHMKNIETLLYYIKIYLDNYPERIKRVIIINGKLCLMYI
;
A
#
# COMPACT_ATOMS: atom_id res chain seq x y z
N MET A 1 23.11 -25.55 11.58
CA MET A 1 21.67 -25.68 11.23
C MET A 1 21.00 -24.37 11.66
N ALA A 2 20.36 -23.54 10.83
CA ALA A 2 19.76 -23.73 9.52
C ALA A 2 20.19 -22.61 8.55
N LYS A 3 20.64 -22.99 7.34
CA LYS A 3 20.72 -22.07 6.20
C LYS A 3 19.28 -21.88 5.70
N PHE A 4 18.57 -20.91 6.26
CA PHE A 4 17.41 -20.34 5.58
C PHE A 4 17.94 -19.61 4.36
N THR A 5 17.96 -20.28 3.21
CA THR A 5 18.33 -19.66 1.93
C THR A 5 17.34 -18.53 1.66
N CYS A 6 17.81 -17.39 1.15
CA CYS A 6 16.96 -16.25 0.78
C CYS A 6 15.74 -16.67 -0.08
N LEU A 7 15.83 -17.80 -0.77
CA LEU A 7 14.76 -18.45 -1.54
C LEU A 7 13.53 -18.88 -0.70
N GLN A 8 13.71 -19.42 0.50
CA GLN A 8 12.56 -19.87 1.32
C GLN A 8 11.78 -18.69 1.94
N LEU A 9 12.45 -17.55 2.16
CA LEU A 9 11.81 -16.30 2.59
C LEU A 9 11.17 -15.57 1.40
N ALA A 10 11.73 -15.77 0.20
CA ALA A 10 11.23 -15.26 -1.07
C ALA A 10 9.92 -15.92 -1.53
N GLU A 11 9.72 -17.22 -1.31
CA GLU A 11 8.52 -17.94 -1.78
C GLU A 11 7.20 -17.46 -1.15
N LYS A 12 7.24 -16.84 0.02
CA LYS A 12 6.03 -16.29 0.68
C LYS A 12 5.64 -14.90 0.17
N CYS A 13 6.53 -14.23 -0.53
CA CYS A 13 6.41 -12.83 -0.88
C CYS A 13 6.63 -12.70 -2.39
N PHE A 14 5.70 -12.11 -3.14
CA PHE A 14 5.88 -11.77 -4.57
C PHE A 14 7.09 -10.84 -4.88
N HIS A 15 7.85 -10.47 -3.85
CA HIS A 15 8.85 -9.40 -3.74
C HIS A 15 10.23 -9.60 -4.41
N PRO A 16 10.82 -10.81 -4.53
CA PRO A 16 12.24 -10.93 -4.93
C PRO A 16 12.51 -10.45 -6.36
N VAL A 17 11.64 -10.81 -7.29
CA VAL A 17 11.74 -10.38 -8.70
C VAL A 17 11.53 -8.87 -8.80
N GLN A 18 10.58 -8.33 -8.03
CA GLN A 18 10.25 -6.89 -8.01
C GLN A 18 11.39 -6.05 -7.42
N ILE A 19 12.02 -6.52 -6.34
CA ILE A 19 13.18 -5.84 -5.75
C ILE A 19 14.37 -5.82 -6.72
N GLY A 20 14.58 -6.91 -7.48
CA GLY A 20 15.58 -6.93 -8.56
C GLY A 20 15.29 -5.92 -9.66
N LEU A 21 14.03 -5.79 -10.08
CA LEU A 21 13.59 -4.84 -11.10
C LEU A 21 13.79 -3.37 -10.67
N THR A 22 13.52 -3.01 -9.41
CA THR A 22 13.67 -1.62 -8.92
C THR A 22 15.09 -1.07 -8.85
N ARG A 23 16.10 -1.91 -9.06
CA ARG A 23 17.51 -1.56 -8.89
C ARG A 23 18.32 -1.84 -10.14
N ASP A 24 17.68 -1.92 -11.31
CA ASP A 24 18.31 -2.26 -12.59
C ASP A 24 19.13 -3.56 -12.50
N PHE A 25 18.61 -4.54 -11.75
CA PHE A 25 19.28 -5.81 -11.44
C PHE A 25 20.61 -5.69 -10.67
N ASN A 26 20.86 -4.56 -9.99
CA ASN A 26 21.96 -4.45 -9.04
C ASN A 26 21.70 -5.36 -7.83
N LEU A 27 22.34 -6.53 -7.86
CA LEU A 27 22.18 -7.58 -6.85
C LEU A 27 22.48 -7.09 -5.42
N LYS A 28 23.48 -6.20 -5.23
CA LYS A 28 23.86 -5.71 -3.90
C LYS A 28 22.78 -4.82 -3.30
N GLU A 29 22.23 -3.90 -4.10
CA GLU A 29 21.16 -3.01 -3.63
C GLU A 29 19.82 -3.75 -3.50
N ALA A 30 19.54 -4.71 -4.38
CA ALA A 30 18.39 -5.60 -4.26
C ALA A 30 18.44 -6.43 -2.97
N GLU A 31 19.59 -7.04 -2.65
CA GLU A 31 19.77 -7.79 -1.42
C GLU A 31 19.61 -6.90 -0.18
N LYS A 32 20.19 -5.71 -0.20
CA LYS A 32 20.08 -4.73 0.90
C LYS A 32 18.63 -4.33 1.16
N MET A 33 17.86 -4.07 0.10
CA MET A 33 16.44 -3.75 0.20
C MET A 33 15.63 -4.93 0.74
N LEU A 34 15.88 -6.14 0.24
CA LEU A 34 15.22 -7.35 0.72
C LEU A 34 15.50 -7.60 2.21
N ARG A 35 16.75 -7.43 2.66
CA ARG A 35 17.10 -7.56 4.09
C ARG A 35 16.35 -6.57 4.97
N LYS A 36 16.28 -5.30 4.55
CA LYS A 36 15.51 -4.26 5.26
C LYS A 36 14.03 -4.62 5.33
N HIS A 37 13.45 -5.05 4.22
CA HIS A 37 12.05 -5.47 4.16
C HIS A 37 11.74 -6.65 5.10
N ILE A 38 12.62 -7.65 5.16
CA ILE A 38 12.46 -8.81 6.06
C ILE A 38 12.47 -8.38 7.53
N ILE A 39 13.38 -7.47 7.91
CA ILE A 39 13.44 -6.93 9.28
C ILE A 39 12.15 -6.18 9.59
N TRP A 40 11.72 -5.28 8.69
CA TRP A 40 10.48 -4.52 8.85
C TRP A 40 9.24 -5.41 8.98
N ARG A 41 9.11 -6.47 8.15
CA ARG A 41 8.01 -7.44 8.25
C ARG A 41 7.96 -8.10 9.64
N LYS A 42 9.11 -8.43 10.22
CA LYS A 42 9.21 -9.02 11.57
C LYS A 42 8.83 -8.03 12.66
N GLU A 43 9.34 -6.80 12.60
CA GLU A 43 9.02 -5.74 13.55
C GLU A 43 7.53 -5.40 13.54
N MET A 44 6.92 -5.39 12.36
CA MET A 44 5.49 -5.15 12.18
C MET A 44 4.62 -6.38 12.41
N GLN A 45 5.22 -7.55 12.66
CA GLN A 45 4.54 -8.83 12.89
C GLN A 45 3.59 -9.22 11.74
N LEU A 46 4.00 -8.96 10.49
CA LEU A 46 3.13 -9.11 9.31
C LEU A 46 2.68 -10.54 9.02
N ASP A 47 3.38 -11.53 9.54
CA ASP A 47 3.08 -12.94 9.27
C ASP A 47 1.79 -13.43 9.92
N SER A 48 1.38 -12.87 11.06
CA SER A 48 0.08 -13.13 11.70
C SER A 48 -0.86 -11.92 11.67
N PHE A 49 -0.47 -10.86 10.97
CA PHE A 49 -1.16 -9.58 10.99
C PHE A 49 -2.57 -9.63 10.41
N LEU A 50 -2.80 -10.46 9.38
CA LEU A 50 -4.13 -10.64 8.80
C LEU A 50 -5.12 -11.31 9.76
N THR A 51 -4.65 -12.13 10.70
CA THR A 51 -5.49 -12.87 11.65
C THR A 51 -5.63 -12.15 13.00
N ASP A 52 -4.54 -11.57 13.50
CA ASP A 52 -4.45 -11.15 14.89
C ASP A 52 -4.76 -9.66 15.07
N TYR A 53 -4.47 -8.83 14.05
CA TYR A 53 -4.64 -7.40 14.16
C TYR A 53 -6.10 -6.98 14.04
N LYS A 54 -6.64 -6.42 15.12
CA LYS A 54 -7.99 -5.82 15.16
C LYS A 54 -7.88 -4.31 15.00
N PRO A 55 -8.20 -3.76 13.81
CA PRO A 55 -8.09 -2.32 13.61
C PRO A 55 -9.19 -1.56 14.37
N PRO A 56 -8.89 -0.33 14.85
CA PRO A 56 -9.87 0.56 15.44
C PRO A 56 -11.13 0.73 14.59
N GLU A 57 -12.28 0.83 15.24
CA GLU A 57 -13.57 0.96 14.55
C GLU A 57 -13.65 2.19 13.65
N VAL A 58 -13.08 3.31 14.11
CA VAL A 58 -13.01 4.54 13.33
C VAL A 58 -12.32 4.35 11.98
N LEU A 59 -11.25 3.57 11.92
CA LEU A 59 -10.52 3.32 10.67
C LEU A 59 -11.34 2.43 9.72
N LYS A 60 -12.02 1.41 10.26
CA LYS A 60 -12.89 0.54 9.46
C LYS A 60 -14.07 1.30 8.83
N LYS A 61 -14.61 2.31 9.52
CA LYS A 61 -15.79 3.05 9.06
C LYS A 61 -15.46 4.24 8.17
N TYR A 62 -14.36 4.94 8.46
CA TYR A 62 -14.12 6.27 7.88
C TYR A 62 -12.84 6.38 7.04
N PHE A 63 -11.97 5.36 7.02
CA PHE A 63 -10.77 5.40 6.19
C PHE A 63 -11.10 5.06 4.73
N CYS A 64 -10.73 5.95 3.81
CA CYS A 64 -11.12 5.89 2.39
C CYS A 64 -10.25 4.98 1.53
N TYR A 65 -10.16 3.69 1.86
CA TYR A 65 -9.37 2.72 1.09
C TYR A 65 -10.21 1.50 0.71
N ASN A 66 -11.00 1.65 -0.35
CA ASN A 66 -12.03 0.67 -0.72
C ASN A 66 -11.56 -0.23 -1.85
N PHE A 67 -11.82 -1.55 -1.72
CA PHE A 67 -11.62 -2.51 -2.81
C PHE A 67 -12.77 -2.36 -3.79
N LEU A 68 -12.46 -2.17 -5.07
CA LEU A 68 -13.47 -2.00 -6.11
C LEU A 68 -13.67 -3.29 -6.90
N CYS A 69 -12.62 -3.75 -7.59
CA CYS A 69 -12.67 -4.92 -8.46
C CYS A 69 -11.26 -5.39 -8.86
N PHE A 70 -11.20 -6.41 -9.73
CA PHE A 70 -10.01 -6.73 -10.50
C PHE A 70 -10.12 -6.14 -11.91
N ASP A 71 -9.04 -5.59 -12.44
CA ASP A 71 -8.98 -5.06 -13.80
C ASP A 71 -8.88 -6.18 -14.85
N LYS A 72 -8.89 -5.81 -16.14
CA LYS A 72 -8.83 -6.76 -17.26
C LYS A 72 -7.54 -7.60 -17.30
N GLU A 73 -6.49 -7.15 -16.65
CA GLU A 73 -5.20 -7.84 -16.54
C GLU A 73 -5.09 -8.65 -15.24
N GLY A 74 -6.11 -8.62 -14.39
CA GLY A 74 -6.18 -9.32 -13.10
C GLY A 74 -5.60 -8.54 -11.92
N GLY A 75 -5.16 -7.29 -12.13
CA GLY A 75 -4.66 -6.41 -11.08
C GLY A 75 -5.79 -5.90 -10.18
N VAL A 76 -5.48 -5.55 -8.93
CA VAL A 76 -6.49 -4.98 -8.02
C VAL A 76 -6.79 -3.54 -8.39
N VAL A 77 -8.05 -3.14 -8.27
CA VAL A 77 -8.48 -1.74 -8.38
C VAL A 77 -8.97 -1.25 -7.01
N ARG A 78 -8.36 -0.16 -6.53
CA ARG A 78 -8.72 0.53 -5.29
C ARG A 78 -9.36 1.87 -5.61
N TYR A 79 -10.36 2.24 -4.81
CA TYR A 79 -11.03 3.55 -4.89
C TYR A 79 -10.80 4.33 -3.59
N LEU A 80 -10.29 5.56 -3.74
CA LEU A 80 -9.99 6.47 -2.64
C LEU A 80 -10.73 7.79 -2.87
N ASP A 81 -11.49 8.25 -1.87
CA ASP A 81 -12.24 9.50 -1.95
C ASP A 81 -11.65 10.54 -0.99
N TYR A 82 -10.71 11.33 -1.49
CA TYR A 82 -9.95 12.26 -0.64
C TYR A 82 -10.78 13.45 -0.17
N GLY A 83 -11.75 13.91 -0.95
CA GLY A 83 -12.52 15.09 -0.59
C GLY A 83 -13.73 14.82 0.29
N GLN A 84 -14.24 13.58 0.33
CA GLN A 84 -15.25 13.18 1.33
C GLN A 84 -14.64 12.63 2.63
N THR A 85 -13.33 12.40 2.65
CA THR A 85 -12.67 11.89 3.86
C THR A 85 -12.39 13.00 4.85
N ASP A 86 -12.91 12.86 6.06
CA ASP A 86 -12.53 13.71 7.19
C ASP A 86 -11.14 13.31 7.71
N ILE A 87 -10.12 13.73 6.97
CA ILE A 87 -8.71 13.47 7.29
C ILE A 87 -8.36 14.03 8.68
N ALA A 88 -8.87 15.22 9.02
CA ALA A 88 -8.63 15.84 10.32
C ALA A 88 -9.28 15.02 11.45
N GLY A 89 -10.54 14.61 11.28
CA GLY A 89 -11.23 13.73 12.21
C GLY A 89 -10.51 12.39 12.41
N LEU A 90 -10.01 11.78 11.33
CA LEU A 90 -9.20 10.55 11.41
C LEU A 90 -7.93 10.74 12.23
N TRP A 91 -7.18 11.82 12.00
CA TRP A 91 -5.96 12.12 12.77
C TRP A 91 -6.23 12.38 14.25
N ASN A 92 -7.39 12.96 14.57
CA ASN A 92 -7.79 13.24 15.94
C ASN A 92 -8.40 12.01 16.64
N SER A 93 -8.89 11.02 15.88
CA SER A 93 -9.62 9.87 16.42
C SER A 93 -8.81 8.57 16.45
N ALA A 94 -7.66 8.53 15.78
CA ALA A 94 -6.78 7.36 15.74
C ALA A 94 -5.31 7.76 15.89
N LYS A 95 -4.51 6.89 16.52
CA LYS A 95 -3.07 7.11 16.60
C LYS A 95 -2.47 6.96 15.20
N LYS A 96 -1.45 7.75 14.87
CA LYS A 96 -0.73 7.65 13.58
C LYS A 96 -0.23 6.24 13.27
N ILE A 97 0.21 5.51 14.30
CA ILE A 97 0.65 4.12 14.16
C ILE A 97 -0.50 3.17 13.79
N ASP A 98 -1.70 3.42 14.28
CA ASP A 98 -2.88 2.60 13.97
C ASP A 98 -3.38 2.87 12.55
N VAL A 99 -3.36 4.13 12.10
CA VAL A 99 -3.62 4.50 10.71
C VAL A 99 -2.64 3.78 9.78
N PHE A 100 -1.35 3.84 10.11
CA PHE A 100 -0.31 3.18 9.34
C PHE A 100 -0.51 1.65 9.27
N LYS A 101 -0.72 1.01 10.42
CA LYS A 101 -1.02 -0.43 10.52
C LYS A 101 -2.26 -0.79 9.70
N TYR A 102 -3.29 0.05 9.71
CA TYR A 102 -4.49 -0.18 8.92
C TYR A 102 -4.23 -0.13 7.41
N VAL A 103 -3.42 0.83 6.92
CA VAL A 103 -2.99 0.87 5.52
C VAL A 103 -2.26 -0.42 5.13
N VAL A 104 -1.31 -0.86 5.96
CA VAL A 104 -0.59 -2.12 5.75
C VAL A 104 -1.55 -3.31 5.72
N LEU A 105 -2.58 -3.32 6.58
CA LEU A 105 -3.58 -4.39 6.62
C LEU A 105 -4.34 -4.47 5.30
N CYS A 106 -4.73 -3.31 4.76
CA CYS A 106 -5.42 -3.24 3.47
C CYS A 106 -4.55 -3.75 2.32
N LEU A 107 -3.26 -3.42 2.33
CA LEU A 107 -2.29 -3.89 1.33
C LEU A 107 -2.06 -5.41 1.40
N GLU A 108 -1.84 -5.96 2.60
CA GLU A 108 -1.67 -7.42 2.76
C GLU A 108 -2.94 -8.17 2.32
N ARG A 109 -4.14 -7.60 2.56
CA ARG A 109 -5.40 -8.16 2.05
C ARG A 109 -5.48 -8.14 0.53
N ASP A 110 -5.00 -7.08 -0.12
CA ASP A 110 -4.92 -7.01 -1.58
C ASP A 110 -4.00 -8.08 -2.14
N PHE A 111 -2.84 -8.29 -1.53
CA PHE A 111 -1.91 -9.31 -2.01
C PHE A 111 -2.44 -10.72 -1.81
N GLU A 112 -3.17 -10.98 -0.72
CA GLU A 112 -3.84 -12.27 -0.54
C GLU A 112 -4.97 -12.46 -1.56
N ALA A 113 -5.76 -11.41 -1.84
CA ALA A 113 -6.79 -11.44 -2.87
C ALA A 113 -6.20 -11.69 -4.27
N LEU A 114 -5.09 -11.03 -4.61
CA LEU A 114 -4.35 -11.26 -5.85
C LEU A 114 -3.83 -12.69 -5.96
N LYS A 115 -3.25 -13.23 -4.88
CA LYS A 115 -2.76 -14.61 -4.85
C LYS A 115 -3.88 -15.61 -5.14
N GLN A 116 -5.06 -15.41 -4.57
CA GLN A 116 -6.23 -16.25 -4.81
C GLN A 116 -6.79 -16.05 -6.22
N HIS A 117 -6.85 -14.81 -6.71
CA HIS A 117 -7.34 -14.49 -8.04
C HIS A 117 -6.44 -15.07 -9.14
N ASN A 118 -5.13 -14.89 -9.03
CA ASN A 118 -4.10 -15.42 -9.94
C ASN A 118 -4.21 -16.93 -10.13
N LYS A 119 -4.45 -17.68 -9.05
CA LYS A 119 -4.67 -19.13 -9.11
C LYS A 119 -5.87 -19.50 -9.97
N LYS A 120 -6.92 -18.68 -9.97
CA LYS A 120 -8.14 -18.92 -10.75
C LYS A 120 -7.97 -18.56 -12.23
N ILE A 121 -7.28 -17.46 -12.53
CA ILE A 121 -7.14 -16.95 -13.89
C ILE A 121 -5.89 -17.48 -14.63
N GLY A 122 -4.98 -18.16 -13.92
CA GLY A 122 -3.73 -18.68 -14.49
C GLY A 122 -2.75 -17.58 -14.94
N LYS A 123 -2.90 -16.36 -14.42
CA LYS A 123 -2.04 -15.21 -14.72
C LYS A 123 -1.41 -14.66 -13.45
N LEU A 124 -0.23 -14.06 -13.59
CA LEU A 124 0.53 -13.49 -12.48
C LEU A 124 0.30 -11.98 -12.38
N ALA A 125 -0.85 -11.56 -11.86
CA ALA A 125 -1.10 -10.16 -11.57
C ALA A 125 -0.63 -9.80 -10.16
N TYR A 126 0.06 -8.68 -10.00
CA TYR A 126 0.66 -8.32 -8.69
C TYR A 126 0.61 -6.82 -8.39
N GLN A 127 0.06 -6.04 -9.32
CA GLN A 127 0.00 -4.58 -9.25
C GLN A 127 -1.41 -4.10 -8.90
N ILE A 128 -1.48 -2.86 -8.43
CA ILE A 128 -2.67 -2.18 -7.95
C ILE A 128 -2.88 -0.92 -8.79
N THR A 129 -4.09 -0.73 -9.29
CA THR A 129 -4.57 0.51 -9.89
C THR A 129 -5.34 1.30 -8.84
N TYR A 130 -4.98 2.57 -8.66
CA TYR A 130 -5.68 3.48 -7.76
C TYR A 130 -6.59 4.40 -8.57
N ILE A 131 -7.84 4.53 -8.15
CA ILE A 131 -8.79 5.54 -8.63
C ILE A 131 -8.98 6.52 -7.49
N ASP A 132 -8.41 7.70 -7.66
CA ASP A 132 -8.40 8.72 -6.65
C ASP A 132 -9.40 9.82 -7.01
N ASN A 133 -10.50 9.87 -6.25
CA ASN A 133 -11.52 10.90 -6.38
C ASN A 133 -11.14 12.12 -5.55
N PHE A 134 -10.96 13.24 -6.25
CA PHE A 134 -10.62 14.53 -5.68
C PHE A 134 -11.84 15.48 -5.58
N SER A 135 -13.06 14.95 -5.81
CA SER A 135 -14.30 15.71 -5.63
C SER A 135 -14.35 16.36 -4.27
N ASN A 136 -14.65 17.65 -4.19
CA ASN A 136 -14.74 18.42 -2.94
C ASN A 136 -13.43 18.56 -2.15
N LEU A 137 -12.28 18.12 -2.68
CA LEU A 137 -11.00 18.41 -2.03
C LEU A 137 -10.76 19.93 -2.04
N THR A 138 -10.61 20.51 -0.86
CA THR A 138 -10.37 21.94 -0.68
C THR A 138 -8.87 22.23 -0.78
N PHE A 139 -8.52 23.44 -1.24
CA PHE A 139 -7.13 23.88 -1.29
C PHE A 139 -6.48 23.81 0.11
N ALA A 140 -7.19 24.26 1.15
CA ALA A 140 -6.71 24.21 2.53
C ALA A 140 -6.35 22.78 2.99
N ASN A 141 -7.17 21.78 2.66
CA ASN A 141 -6.87 20.39 2.99
C ASN A 141 -5.69 19.84 2.18
N ALA A 142 -5.64 20.18 0.88
CA ALA A 142 -4.58 19.74 -0.02
C ALA A 142 -3.20 20.34 0.34
N THR A 143 -3.16 21.59 0.82
CA THR A 143 -1.92 22.27 1.23
C THR A 143 -1.62 22.17 2.73
N HIS A 144 -2.37 21.35 3.47
CA HIS A 144 -2.13 21.23 4.91
C HIS A 144 -0.82 20.48 5.18
N MET A 145 0.22 21.22 5.59
CA MET A 145 1.60 20.71 5.69
C MET A 145 1.73 19.40 6.47
N LYS A 146 1.09 19.28 7.64
CA LYS A 146 1.17 18.07 8.46
C LYS A 146 0.56 16.84 7.77
N ASN A 147 -0.46 17.04 6.92
CA ASN A 147 -1.07 15.97 6.16
C ASN A 147 -0.13 15.54 5.04
N ILE A 148 0.47 16.51 4.33
CA ILE A 148 1.48 16.26 3.29
C ILE A 148 2.66 15.49 3.86
N GLU A 149 3.26 15.95 4.96
CA GLU A 149 4.39 15.27 5.61
C GLU A 149 4.06 13.83 6.01
N THR A 150 2.86 13.62 6.58
CA THR A 150 2.44 12.28 6.99
C THR A 150 2.17 11.38 5.79
N LEU A 151 1.57 11.91 4.72
CA LEU A 151 1.36 11.19 3.46
C LEU A 151 2.70 10.81 2.81
N LEU A 152 3.65 11.74 2.71
CA LEU A 152 4.98 11.49 2.17
C LEU A 152 5.73 10.43 2.98
N TYR A 153 5.61 10.45 4.30
CA TYR A 153 6.16 9.42 5.16
C TYR A 153 5.57 8.03 4.85
N TYR A 154 4.25 7.93 4.67
CA TYR A 154 3.61 6.65 4.31
C TYR A 154 3.97 6.19 2.90
N ILE A 155 4.02 7.09 1.92
CA ILE A 155 4.47 6.79 0.55
C ILE A 155 5.89 6.25 0.58
N LYS A 156 6.79 6.86 1.36
CA LYS A 156 8.16 6.38 1.49
C LYS A 156 8.21 4.95 2.01
N ILE A 157 7.49 4.65 3.09
CA ILE A 157 7.45 3.28 3.65
C ILE A 157 6.85 2.30 2.63
N TYR A 158 5.81 2.72 1.92
CA TYR A 158 5.19 1.93 0.87
C TYR A 158 6.19 1.60 -0.23
N LEU A 159 6.91 2.58 -0.77
CA LEU A 159 7.92 2.36 -1.81
C LEU A 159 9.10 1.49 -1.33
N ASP A 160 9.54 1.69 -0.08
CA ASP A 160 10.65 0.93 0.52
C ASP A 160 10.30 -0.55 0.76
N ASN A 161 9.02 -0.88 0.98
CA ASN A 161 8.59 -2.24 1.35
C ASN A 161 7.73 -2.95 0.30
N TYR A 162 7.07 -2.21 -0.57
CA TYR A 162 6.17 -2.70 -1.62
C TYR A 162 6.57 -2.13 -2.99
N PRO A 163 7.79 -2.45 -3.47
CA PRO A 163 8.28 -1.97 -4.76
C PRO A 163 7.44 -2.46 -5.94
N GLU A 164 7.34 -1.63 -6.99
CA GLU A 164 6.67 -1.95 -8.28
C GLU A 164 5.22 -2.44 -8.16
N ARG A 165 4.52 -2.06 -7.09
CA ARG A 165 3.13 -2.44 -6.86
C ARG A 165 2.13 -1.49 -7.48
N ILE A 166 2.50 -0.24 -7.77
CA ILE A 166 1.59 0.71 -8.41
C ILE A 166 1.61 0.46 -9.92
N LYS A 167 0.46 0.09 -10.48
CA LYS A 167 0.27 -0.01 -11.93
C LYS A 167 0.01 1.36 -12.56
N ARG A 168 -0.90 2.11 -11.94
CA ARG A 168 -1.31 3.47 -12.33
C ARG A 168 -2.14 4.11 -11.23
N VAL A 169 -2.15 5.43 -11.22
CA VAL A 169 -3.05 6.26 -10.42
C VAL A 169 -3.91 7.06 -11.38
N ILE A 170 -5.22 6.94 -11.26
CA ILE A 170 -6.21 7.61 -12.09
C ILE A 170 -6.89 8.66 -11.21
N ILE A 171 -6.61 9.93 -11.47
CA ILE A 171 -7.22 11.04 -10.75
C ILE A 171 -8.53 11.40 -11.45
N ILE A 172 -9.63 11.43 -10.69
CA ILE A 172 -10.94 11.89 -11.17
C ILE A 172 -11.41 13.09 -10.35
N ASN A 173 -12.19 13.97 -10.99
CA ASN A 173 -12.74 15.19 -10.38
C ASN A 173 -11.69 16.11 -9.71
N GLY A 174 -10.44 16.06 -10.20
CA GLY A 174 -9.38 16.96 -9.78
C GLY A 174 -9.64 18.39 -10.25
N LYS A 175 -9.39 19.37 -9.38
CA LYS A 175 -9.39 20.78 -9.76
C LYS A 175 -8.02 21.17 -10.30
N LEU A 176 -7.96 22.00 -11.34
CA LEU A 176 -6.71 22.45 -11.97
C LEU A 176 -5.73 23.05 -10.95
N CYS A 177 -6.22 23.79 -9.96
CA CYS A 177 -5.38 24.39 -8.90
C CYS A 177 -4.65 23.36 -8.03
N LEU A 178 -5.13 22.11 -7.97
CA LEU A 178 -4.50 21.03 -7.23
C LEU A 178 -3.42 20.29 -8.03
N MET A 179 -3.29 20.56 -9.34
CA MET A 179 -2.25 19.96 -10.18
C MET A 179 -0.87 20.62 -10.03
N TYR A 180 -0.81 21.77 -9.33
CA TYR A 180 0.40 22.55 -9.11
C TYR A 180 0.98 22.40 -7.69
N ILE A 181 0.37 21.55 -6.85
CA ILE A 181 0.82 21.19 -5.50
C ILE A 181 1.45 19.80 -5.59
#